data_AF-A0A662KWU8-F1
#
_entry.id   AF-A0A662KWU8-F1
#
_cell.length_a   1.000
_cell.length_b   1.000
_cell.length_c   1.000
_cell.angle_alpha   90.00
_cell.angle_beta   90.00
_cell.angle_gamma   90.00
#
_symmetry.space_group_name_H-M   'P 1'
#
loop_
_entity.id
_entity.type
_entity.pdbx_description
1 polymer ?
#
loop_
_entity_poly.entity_id
_entity_poly.type
_entity_poly.pdbx_seq_one_letter_code
_entity_poly.pdbx_strand_id
1 'polypeptide(L)'
;STNDTPSVEFTSLQYQNIFYDDGTFQTDIAAIGFYAAHRFVLTLNESSDEIALLHILWNGRGRHLLTPGATILLWNYTASKYDALAMNSIASEDTLEAYVINSSNYIRNGKLILLVEQNSYTRRVWRWTLYSIIDTDYIMVEVITK
;
A
#
# COMPACT_ATOMS: atom_id res chain seq x y z
N SER A 1 11.88 9.87 6.57
CA SER A 1 10.48 9.55 6.82
C SER A 1 10.46 8.27 7.63
N THR A 2 10.06 8.31 8.90
CA THR A 2 9.81 7.09 9.67
C THR A 2 8.36 6.70 9.40
N ASN A 3 8.14 5.78 8.46
CA ASN A 3 6.82 5.17 8.19
C ASN A 3 6.34 4.27 9.36
N ASP A 4 6.87 4.50 10.58
CA ASP A 4 6.68 3.69 11.77
C ASP A 4 5.37 4.03 12.52
N THR A 5 4.63 5.05 12.08
CA THR A 5 3.40 5.50 12.75
C THR A 5 2.29 5.73 11.72
N PRO A 6 1.16 4.99 11.76
CA PRO A 6 -0.02 5.40 10.99
C PRO A 6 -0.49 6.73 11.56
N SER A 7 -0.80 7.72 10.74
CA SER A 7 -1.32 8.96 11.32
C SER A 7 -2.84 9.03 11.36
N VAL A 8 -3.60 8.33 10.51
CA VAL A 8 -5.08 8.43 10.51
C VAL A 8 -5.73 7.16 9.93
N GLU A 9 -6.76 6.61 10.60
CA GLU A 9 -7.61 5.56 10.05
C GLU A 9 -8.63 6.14 9.05
N PHE A 10 -8.92 5.41 7.98
CA PHE A 10 -9.93 5.83 7.01
C PHE A 10 -11.31 5.98 7.67
N THR A 11 -12.01 7.03 7.28
CA THR A 11 -13.42 7.20 7.61
C THR A 11 -14.29 6.22 6.81
N SER A 12 -15.54 6.03 7.22
CA SER A 12 -16.47 5.14 6.50
C SER A 12 -16.64 5.49 5.02
N LEU A 13 -16.59 6.78 4.67
CA LEU A 13 -16.66 7.23 3.27
C LEU A 13 -15.40 6.85 2.49
N GLN A 14 -14.22 6.99 3.11
CA GLN A 14 -12.96 6.61 2.47
C GLN A 14 -12.87 5.09 2.28
N TYR A 15 -13.44 4.30 3.20
CA TYR A 15 -13.58 2.85 3.00
C TYR A 15 -14.53 2.50 1.86
N GLN A 16 -15.63 3.26 1.66
CA GLN A 16 -16.55 3.03 0.54
C GLN A 16 -15.88 3.26 -0.81
N ASN A 17 -14.99 4.26 -0.90
CA ASN A 17 -14.21 4.53 -2.11
C ASN A 17 -13.24 3.40 -2.48
N ILE A 18 -12.96 2.46 -1.57
CA ILE A 18 -12.00 1.37 -1.83
C ILE A 18 -12.63 -0.02 -1.75
N PHE A 19 -13.96 -0.09 -1.65
CA PHE A 19 -14.67 -1.33 -1.38
C PHE A 19 -14.92 -2.16 -2.66
N TYR A 20 -15.00 -1.49 -3.81
CA TYR A 20 -15.20 -2.08 -5.13
C TYR A 20 -14.13 -1.54 -6.08
N ASP A 21 -13.66 -2.37 -7.01
CA ASP A 21 -12.92 -1.89 -8.18
C ASP A 21 -13.93 -1.27 -9.16
N ASP A 22 -14.16 0.04 -9.05
CA ASP A 22 -15.21 0.76 -9.78
C ASP A 22 -14.77 2.07 -10.45
N GLY A 23 -13.48 2.40 -10.37
CA GLY A 23 -12.92 3.64 -10.90
C GLY A 23 -13.07 4.84 -9.95
N THR A 24 -13.62 4.64 -8.75
CA THR A 24 -13.64 5.64 -7.67
C THR A 24 -12.41 5.46 -6.80
N PHE A 25 -11.69 6.54 -6.53
CA PHE A 25 -10.47 6.47 -5.76
C PHE A 25 -10.60 7.15 -4.40
N GLN A 26 -10.04 6.53 -3.37
CA GLN A 26 -9.55 7.27 -2.23
C GLN A 26 -8.21 7.93 -2.60
N THR A 27 -8.13 9.26 -2.50
CA THR A 27 -6.95 10.04 -2.88
C THR A 27 -6.36 10.75 -1.67
N ASP A 28 -5.04 10.62 -1.48
CA ASP A 28 -4.29 11.37 -0.48
C ASP A 28 -3.01 11.98 -1.06
N ILE A 29 -2.69 13.20 -0.62
CA ILE A 29 -1.54 13.98 -1.09
C ILE A 29 -0.61 14.22 0.10
N ALA A 30 0.68 13.93 -0.08
CA ALA A 30 1.66 14.16 0.98
C ALA A 30 2.14 15.61 1.07
N ALA A 31 2.44 16.04 2.30
CA ALA A 31 3.15 17.29 2.56
C ALA A 31 4.59 17.25 2.01
N ILE A 32 5.21 18.42 1.84
CA ILE A 32 6.59 18.54 1.35
C ILE A 32 7.54 17.71 2.23
N GLY A 33 8.39 16.90 1.59
CA GLY A 33 9.35 16.02 2.26
C GLY A 33 8.81 14.61 2.57
N PHE A 34 7.54 14.35 2.29
CA PHE A 34 6.88 13.07 2.58
C PHE A 34 6.33 12.40 1.32
N TYR A 35 6.19 11.09 1.39
CA TYR A 35 5.58 10.23 0.39
C TYR A 35 4.10 10.06 0.72
N ALA A 36 3.23 10.12 -0.30
CA ALA A 36 1.82 9.77 -0.12
C ALA A 36 1.72 8.26 0.01
N ALA A 37 0.99 7.79 1.01
CA ALA A 37 0.84 6.37 1.26
C ALA A 37 -0.48 6.04 1.93
N HIS A 38 -1.00 4.85 1.65
CA HIS A 38 -2.11 4.24 2.36
C HIS A 38 -1.65 2.99 3.08
N ARG A 39 -2.02 2.86 4.34
CA ARG A 39 -1.61 1.74 5.18
C ARG A 39 -2.82 0.92 5.61
N PHE A 40 -2.79 -0.36 5.29
CA PHE A 40 -3.85 -1.30 5.59
C PHE A 40 -3.39 -2.27 6.67
N VAL A 41 -4.16 -2.35 7.76
CA VAL A 41 -3.93 -3.32 8.83
C VAL A 41 -5.04 -4.36 8.75
N LEU A 42 -4.74 -5.50 8.12
CA LEU A 42 -5.70 -6.56 7.89
C LEU A 42 -5.65 -7.57 9.03
N THR A 43 -6.82 -8.11 9.38
CA THR A 43 -6.93 -9.23 10.32
C THR A 43 -7.19 -10.49 9.51
N LEU A 44 -6.33 -11.48 9.66
CA LEU A 44 -6.47 -12.81 9.07
C LEU A 44 -6.96 -13.76 10.16
N ASN A 45 -7.86 -14.67 9.79
CA ASN A 45 -8.41 -15.65 10.73
C ASN A 45 -7.57 -16.92 10.78
N GLU A 46 -6.86 -17.20 9.70
CA GLU A 46 -5.99 -18.35 9.50
C GLU A 46 -4.68 -18.18 10.29
N SER A 47 -4.19 -19.28 10.86
CA SER A 47 -2.84 -19.28 11.44
C SER A 47 -1.80 -19.14 10.33
N SER A 48 -0.69 -18.43 10.59
CA SER A 48 0.40 -18.30 9.61
C SER A 48 0.96 -19.64 9.14
N ASP A 49 0.85 -20.68 9.97
CA ASP A 49 1.33 -22.03 9.65
C ASP A 49 0.36 -22.79 8.72
N GLU A 50 -0.89 -22.37 8.62
CA GLU A 50 -1.94 -22.96 7.76
C GLU A 50 -1.99 -22.28 6.38
N ILE A 51 -1.42 -21.08 6.27
CA ILE A 51 -1.35 -20.31 5.02
C ILE A 51 -0.29 -20.93 4.12
N ALA A 52 -0.69 -21.32 2.91
CA ALA A 52 0.20 -21.76 1.84
C ALA A 52 0.71 -20.57 1.01
N LEU A 53 -0.15 -19.57 0.79
CA LEU A 53 0.15 -18.42 -0.05
C LEU A 53 -0.76 -17.24 0.34
N LEU A 54 -0.18 -16.04 0.43
CA LEU A 54 -0.93 -14.79 0.37
C LEU A 54 -0.82 -14.24 -1.04
N HIS A 55 -1.96 -13.91 -1.63
CA HIS A 55 -2.04 -13.15 -2.86
C HIS A 55 -2.56 -11.75 -2.52
N ILE A 56 -1.72 -10.75 -2.73
CA ILE A 56 -2.01 -9.35 -2.45
C ILE A 56 -2.19 -8.65 -3.79
N LEU A 57 -3.31 -7.93 -3.92
CA LEU A 57 -3.63 -7.14 -5.09
C LEU A 57 -3.98 -5.72 -4.66
N TRP A 58 -3.42 -4.73 -5.35
CA TRP A 58 -3.79 -3.33 -5.23
C TRP A 58 -4.06 -2.74 -6.62
N ASN A 59 -5.24 -2.16 -6.79
CA ASN A 59 -5.57 -1.32 -7.95
C ASN A 59 -5.51 0.15 -7.52
N GLY A 60 -4.75 0.94 -8.26
CA GLY A 60 -4.74 2.38 -8.07
C GLY A 60 -3.70 3.13 -8.91
N ARG A 61 -3.32 4.32 -8.44
CA ARG A 61 -2.39 5.23 -9.13
C ARG A 61 -1.38 5.81 -8.16
N GLY A 62 -0.12 5.80 -8.56
CA GLY A 62 0.93 6.60 -7.95
C GLY A 62 1.24 7.82 -8.81
N ARG A 63 0.64 8.98 -8.50
CA ARG A 63 0.81 10.18 -9.32
C ARG A 63 1.93 11.05 -8.78
N HIS A 64 2.86 11.37 -9.68
CA HIS A 64 3.88 12.38 -9.47
C HIS A 64 4.41 12.83 -10.84
N LEU A 65 4.71 14.12 -11.00
CA LEU A 65 5.03 14.69 -12.32
C LEU A 65 6.29 14.09 -12.98
N LEU A 66 7.35 13.82 -12.20
CA LEU A 66 8.64 13.30 -12.74
C LEU A 66 8.85 11.79 -12.55
N THR A 67 8.42 11.25 -11.42
CA THR A 67 8.67 9.87 -10.99
C THR A 67 7.38 9.25 -10.48
N PRO A 68 6.44 8.93 -11.38
CA PRO A 68 5.18 8.30 -11.02
C PRO A 68 5.36 6.82 -10.65
N GLY A 69 4.26 6.18 -10.31
CA GLY A 69 4.17 4.80 -9.85
C GLY A 69 4.07 4.69 -8.35
N ALA A 70 3.73 3.48 -7.92
CA ALA A 70 3.57 3.08 -6.54
C ALA A 70 4.31 1.76 -6.25
N THR A 71 4.55 1.50 -4.98
CA THR A 71 5.16 0.27 -4.47
C THR A 71 4.30 -0.34 -3.37
N ILE A 72 4.02 -1.64 -3.47
CA ILE A 72 3.45 -2.48 -2.41
C ILE A 72 4.57 -2.88 -1.45
N LEU A 73 4.41 -2.53 -0.19
CA LEU A 73 5.35 -2.76 0.91
C LEU A 73 4.66 -3.58 2.00
N LEU A 74 5.31 -4.64 2.48
CA LEU A 74 4.79 -5.50 3.53
C LEU A 74 5.66 -5.40 4.79
N TRP A 75 5.03 -5.21 5.95
CA TRP A 75 5.77 -5.13 7.21
C TRP A 75 6.29 -6.49 7.65
N ASN A 76 7.61 -6.61 7.75
CA ASN A 76 8.30 -7.78 8.26
C ASN A 76 8.52 -7.62 9.77
N TYR A 77 7.74 -8.37 10.57
CA TYR A 77 7.80 -8.34 12.02
C TYR A 77 9.09 -8.95 12.61
N THR A 78 9.78 -9.79 11.84
CA THR A 78 11.07 -10.39 12.25
C THR A 78 12.20 -9.39 12.06
N ALA A 79 12.24 -8.73 10.90
CA ALA A 79 13.29 -7.76 10.56
C ALA A 79 12.98 -6.33 11.03
N SER A 80 11.76 -6.06 11.51
CA SER A 80 11.27 -4.74 11.93
C SER A 80 11.45 -3.67 10.85
N LYS A 81 11.06 -4.00 9.61
CA LYS A 81 11.14 -3.11 8.45
C LYS A 81 10.08 -3.48 7.41
N TYR A 82 9.83 -2.59 6.46
CA TYR A 82 9.05 -2.91 5.26
C TYR A 82 9.93 -3.62 4.20
N ASP A 83 9.40 -4.69 3.61
CA ASP A 83 9.95 -5.34 2.42
C ASP A 83 9.09 -4.94 1.20
N ALA A 84 9.72 -4.51 0.11
CA ALA A 84 9.02 -4.19 -1.13
C ALA A 84 8.68 -5.48 -1.90
N LEU A 85 7.42 -5.60 -2.31
CA LEU A 85 6.92 -6.81 -2.97
C LEU A 85 6.68 -6.62 -4.46
N ALA A 86 6.08 -5.49 -4.84
CA ALA A 86 5.75 -5.15 -6.22
C ALA A 86 5.80 -3.64 -6.43
N MET A 87 6.16 -3.20 -7.63
CA MET A 87 6.18 -1.79 -8.00
C MET A 87 5.89 -1.59 -9.48
N ASN A 88 5.37 -0.41 -9.82
CA ASN A 88 5.35 0.09 -11.19
C ASN A 88 5.99 1.48 -11.28
N SER A 89 5.99 2.07 -12.47
CA SER A 89 6.55 3.41 -12.72
C SER A 89 5.65 4.27 -13.61
N ILE A 90 4.35 3.97 -13.63
CA ILE A 90 3.36 4.64 -14.47
C ILE A 90 2.41 5.50 -13.63
N ALA A 91 1.90 6.59 -14.23
CA ALA A 91 0.99 7.52 -13.57
C ALA A 91 -0.49 7.16 -13.76
N SER A 92 -0.79 6.35 -14.77
CA SER A 92 -2.13 5.80 -15.00
C SER A 92 -2.46 4.74 -13.97
N GLU A 93 -3.74 4.37 -13.95
CA GLU A 93 -4.23 3.23 -13.19
C GLU A 93 -3.53 1.95 -13.61
N ASP A 94 -3.23 1.12 -12.63
CA ASP A 94 -2.59 -0.17 -12.83
C ASP A 94 -2.91 -1.08 -11.64
N THR A 95 -2.82 -2.38 -11.90
CA THR A 95 -2.97 -3.40 -10.87
C THR A 95 -1.60 -3.95 -10.51
N LEU A 96 -1.21 -3.81 -9.24
CA LEU A 96 -0.02 -4.45 -8.69
C LEU A 96 -0.41 -5.71 -7.93
N GLU A 97 0.27 -6.81 -8.27
CA GLU A 97 0.10 -8.10 -7.60
C GLU A 97 1.39 -8.54 -6.90
N ALA A 98 1.25 -9.19 -5.75
CA ALA A 98 2.34 -9.79 -5.01
C ALA A 98 1.92 -11.13 -4.38
N TYR A 99 2.87 -12.06 -4.34
CA TYR A 99 2.66 -13.43 -3.88
C TYR A 99 3.65 -13.76 -2.75
N VAL A 100 3.15 -14.17 -1.58
CA VAL A 100 3.97 -14.47 -0.39
C VAL A 100 3.71 -15.90 0.10
N ILE A 101 4.67 -16.80 -0.13
CA ILE A 101 4.56 -18.23 0.21
C ILE A 101 4.91 -18.49 1.69
N ASN A 102 5.83 -17.72 2.26
CA ASN A 102 6.29 -17.87 3.65
C ASN A 102 5.84 -16.66 4.48
N SER A 103 4.57 -16.65 4.89
CA SER A 103 3.91 -15.50 5.53
C SER A 103 4.27 -15.32 7.02
N SER A 104 4.97 -16.27 7.64
CA SER A 104 5.28 -16.27 9.09
C SER A 104 6.07 -15.05 9.57
N ASN A 105 6.89 -14.44 8.70
CA ASN A 105 7.61 -13.20 9.03
C ASN A 105 6.73 -11.94 8.97
N TYR A 106 5.58 -12.02 8.31
CA TYR A 106 4.74 -10.88 7.97
C TYR A 106 3.40 -10.84 8.72
N ILE A 107 3.06 -11.91 9.43
CA ILE A 107 1.85 -11.99 10.25
C ILE A 107 2.25 -12.09 11.72
N ARG A 108 1.67 -11.24 12.57
CA ARG A 108 1.81 -11.35 14.03
C ARG A 108 0.46 -11.12 14.68
N ASN A 109 0.03 -12.04 15.54
CA ASN A 109 -1.28 -12.01 16.19
C ASN A 109 -2.44 -11.85 15.19
N GLY A 110 -2.37 -12.57 14.06
CA GLY A 110 -3.34 -12.46 12.96
C GLY A 110 -3.33 -11.12 12.22
N LYS A 111 -2.34 -10.24 12.46
CA LYS A 111 -2.26 -8.93 11.79
C LYS A 111 -1.23 -8.93 10.67
N LEU A 112 -1.69 -8.56 9.48
CA LEU A 112 -0.86 -8.25 8.30
C LEU A 112 -0.86 -6.73 8.11
N ILE A 113 0.31 -6.10 7.99
CA ILE A 113 0.40 -4.65 7.75
C ILE A 113 0.97 -4.42 6.35
N LEU A 114 0.10 -3.93 5.48
CA LEU A 114 0.42 -3.53 4.12
C LEU A 114 0.54 -2.00 4.04
N LEU A 115 1.49 -1.52 3.25
CA LEU A 115 1.64 -0.12 2.90
C LEU A 115 1.73 -0.02 1.37
N VAL A 116 0.96 0.87 0.78
CA VAL A 116 1.14 1.25 -0.62
C VAL A 116 1.63 2.69 -0.63
N GLU A 117 2.80 2.92 -1.21
CA GLU A 117 3.48 4.22 -1.19
C GLU A 117 3.78 4.68 -2.61
N GLN A 118 3.60 5.97 -2.88
CA GLN A 118 4.03 6.59 -4.13
C GLN A 118 5.57 6.55 -4.21
N ASN A 119 6.16 6.30 -5.37
CA ASN A 119 7.62 6.12 -5.50
C ASN A 119 8.48 7.38 -5.25
N SER A 120 7.87 8.55 -5.03
CA SER A 120 8.54 9.81 -4.78
C SER A 120 7.84 10.62 -3.69
N TYR A 121 8.57 11.56 -3.10
CA TYR A 121 8.03 12.46 -2.10
C TYR A 121 7.62 13.78 -2.72
N THR A 122 6.68 14.47 -2.08
CA THR A 122 6.31 15.83 -2.47
C THR A 122 7.52 16.74 -2.31
N ARG A 123 7.96 17.41 -3.39
CA ARG A 123 9.15 18.28 -3.34
C ARG A 123 8.95 19.57 -4.10
N ARG A 124 9.62 20.63 -3.63
CA ARG A 124 9.72 21.89 -4.37
C ARG A 124 10.88 21.85 -5.33
N VAL A 125 10.62 22.21 -6.58
CA VAL A 125 11.63 22.41 -7.62
C VAL A 125 11.40 23.80 -8.21
N TRP A 126 12.33 24.72 -7.93
CA TRP A 126 12.19 26.14 -8.25
C TRP A 126 10.87 26.72 -7.73
N ARG A 127 9.96 27.14 -8.63
CA ARG A 127 8.65 27.72 -8.31
C ARG A 127 7.53 26.69 -8.27
N TRP A 128 7.80 25.43 -8.60
CA TRP A 128 6.80 24.36 -8.71
C TRP A 128 6.86 23.42 -7.51
N THR A 129 5.69 22.90 -7.11
CA THR A 129 5.59 21.79 -6.17
C THR A 129 5.22 20.54 -6.97
N LEU A 130 6.11 19.56 -6.94
CA LEU A 130 5.88 18.22 -7.48
C LEU A 130 5.21 17.42 -6.37
N TYR A 131 3.91 17.17 -6.50
CA TYR A 131 3.16 16.44 -5.48
C TYR A 131 3.38 14.93 -5.61
N SER A 132 3.57 14.29 -4.46
CA SER A 132 3.38 12.86 -4.27
C SER A 132 1.92 12.63 -3.91
N ILE A 133 1.23 11.84 -4.74
CA ILE A 133 -0.19 11.56 -4.61
C ILE A 133 -0.41 10.07 -4.80
N ILE A 134 -1.21 9.47 -3.92
CA ILE A 134 -1.64 8.09 -4.04
C ILE A 134 -3.16 8.07 -4.20
N ASP A 135 -3.64 7.30 -5.18
CA ASP A 135 -5.05 7.02 -5.40
C ASP A 135 -5.23 5.50 -5.26
N THR A 136 -6.13 5.04 -4.40
CA THR A 136 -6.47 3.60 -4.28
C THR A 136 -7.93 3.41 -4.68
N ASP A 137 -8.16 2.46 -5.58
CA ASP A 137 -9.49 2.01 -6.00
C ASP A 137 -9.87 0.74 -5.26
N TYR A 138 -8.94 -0.22 -5.18
CA TYR A 138 -9.26 -1.50 -4.60
C TYR A 138 -8.03 -2.15 -3.95
N ILE A 139 -8.26 -2.86 -2.86
CA ILE A 139 -7.25 -3.64 -2.18
C ILE A 139 -7.82 -5.00 -1.78
N MET A 140 -7.07 -6.06 -2.08
CA MET A 140 -7.43 -7.43 -1.74
C MET A 140 -6.23 -8.15 -1.14
N VAL A 141 -6.51 -8.96 -0.13
CA VAL A 141 -5.61 -10.02 0.33
C VAL A 141 -6.38 -11.32 0.32
N GLU A 142 -6.03 -12.19 -0.61
CA GLU A 142 -6.55 -13.54 -0.70
C GLU A 142 -5.60 -14.48 0.07
N VAL A 143 -6.18 -15.28 0.96
CA VAL A 143 -5.48 -16.27 1.77
C VAL A 143 -5.74 -17.66 1.18
N ILE A 144 -4.68 -18.31 0.71
CA ILE A 144 -4.74 -19.68 0.21
C ILE A 144 -4.15 -20.57 1.28
N THR A 145 -4.94 -21.51 1.79
CA THR A 145 -4.54 -22.45 2.84
C THR A 145 -3.94 -23.73 2.25
N LYS A 146 -3.22 -24.47 3.09
CA LYS A 146 -2.66 -25.79 2.76
C LYS A 146 -3.73 -26.88 2.65
#